data_AF-A0A847MC16-F1
#
_entry.id   AF-A0A847MC16-F1
#
_cell.length_a   1.000
_cell.length_b   1.000
_cell.length_c   1.000
_cell.angle_alpha   90.00
_cell.angle_beta   90.00
_cell.angle_gamma   90.00
#
_symmetry.space_group_name_H-M   'P 1'
#
loop_
_entity.id
_entity.type
_entity.pdbx_description
1 polymer ?
#
loop_
_entity_poly.entity_id
_entity_poly.type
_entity_poly.pdbx_seq_one_letter_code
_entity_poly.pdbx_strand_id
1 'polypeptide(L)' 'MLNRTAQAIWEGNLKDGRGTMEFGGGAFKGNYSFASRFENGKGTNPEELIAAAHSGCFAMALSNMLAE' A
#
# COMPACT_ATOMS: atom_id res chain seq x y z
N MET A 1 14.91 12.21 12.71
CA MET A 1 14.63 11.23 11.65
C MET A 1 13.18 11.42 11.21
N LEU A 2 12.90 11.57 9.92
CA LEU A 2 11.52 11.62 9.42
C LEU A 2 10.87 10.26 9.69
N ASN A 3 9.75 10.25 10.41
CA ASN A 3 9.01 9.04 10.72
C ASN A 3 7.67 9.08 9.97
N ARG A 4 7.46 8.12 9.06
CA ARG A 4 6.18 7.91 8.36
C ARG A 4 5.58 6.62 8.91
N THR A 5 4.34 6.69 9.35
CA THR A 5 3.62 5.55 9.93
C THR A 5 2.51 5.09 9.00
N ALA A 6 2.16 3.82 9.08
CA ALA A 6 0.98 3.22 8.48
C ALA A 6 0.47 2.12 9.41
N GLN A 7 -0.82 1.80 9.33
CA GLN A 7 -1.46 0.78 10.13
C GLN A 7 -2.35 -0.11 9.27
N ALA A 8 -2.53 -1.35 9.72
CA ALA A 8 -3.43 -2.31 9.10
C ALA A 8 -4.27 -2.98 10.20
N ILE A 9 -5.56 -3.15 9.92
CA ILE A 9 -6.49 -3.89 10.79
C ILE A 9 -7.07 -5.03 9.97
N TRP A 10 -7.15 -6.22 10.57
CA TRP A 10 -7.77 -7.41 9.98
C TRP A 10 -8.83 -7.97 10.93
N GLU A 11 -9.98 -8.32 10.39
CA GLU A 11 -11.10 -8.92 11.12
C GLU A 11 -11.54 -10.22 10.46
N GLY A 12 -11.70 -11.27 11.26
CA GLY A 12 -12.18 -12.57 10.80
C GLY A 12 -11.07 -13.56 10.42
N ASN A 13 -11.47 -14.66 9.78
CA ASN A 13 -10.56 -15.71 9.32
C ASN A 13 -9.76 -15.26 8.07
N LEU A 14 -8.91 -16.11 7.50
CA LEU A 14 -8.11 -15.73 6.34
C LEU A 14 -8.94 -15.52 5.06
N LYS A 15 -9.88 -16.43 4.73
CA LYS A 15 -10.59 -16.44 3.43
C LYS A 15 -11.73 -15.44 3.36
N ASP A 16 -12.53 -15.36 4.43
CA ASP A 16 -13.73 -14.52 4.51
C ASP A 16 -13.47 -13.24 5.31
N GLY A 17 -12.26 -13.11 5.88
CA GLY A 17 -11.87 -11.92 6.60
C GLY A 17 -11.69 -10.72 5.68
N ARG A 18 -11.64 -9.57 6.34
CA ARG A 18 -11.53 -8.27 5.70
C ARG A 18 -10.55 -7.43 6.48
N GLY A 19 -9.83 -6.57 5.79
CA GLY A 19 -8.93 -5.64 6.42
C GLY A 19 -8.96 -4.27 5.79
N THR A 20 -8.37 -3.33 6.51
CA THR A 20 -8.17 -1.94 6.07
C THR A 20 -6.73 -1.55 6.35
N MET A 21 -6.08 -0.93 5.38
CA MET A 21 -4.76 -0.30 5.52
C MET A 21 -4.90 1.22 5.43
N GLU A 22 -4.18 1.94 6.29
CA GLU A 22 -4.23 3.40 6.38
C GLU A 22 -2.84 3.99 6.55
N PHE A 23 -2.57 5.11 5.88
CA PHE A 23 -1.34 5.87 6.12
C PHE A 23 -1.57 6.85 7.26
N GLY A 24 -0.60 7.00 8.17
CA GLY A 24 -0.71 7.88 9.34
C GLY A 24 -0.85 9.37 8.98
N GLY A 25 -0.51 9.74 7.73
CA GLY A 25 -0.76 11.08 7.18
C GLY A 25 -2.14 11.29 6.57
N GLY A 26 -3.03 10.29 6.58
CA GLY A 26 -4.40 10.37 6.06
C GLY A 26 -4.55 10.36 4.53
N ALA A 27 -3.44 10.33 3.79
CA ALA A 27 -3.46 10.34 2.31
C ALA A 27 -4.05 9.07 1.67
N PHE A 28 -4.19 7.98 2.45
CA PHE A 28 -4.67 6.70 1.95
C PHE A 28 -5.43 5.94 3.04
N LYS A 29 -6.54 5.35 2.64
CA LYS A 29 -7.31 4.34 3.37
C LYS A 29 -7.88 3.35 2.35
N GLY A 30 -7.45 2.09 2.41
CA GLY A 30 -7.81 1.08 1.43
C GLY A 30 -8.23 -0.24 2.08
N ASN A 31 -9.35 -0.80 1.61
CA ASN A 31 -9.80 -2.12 2.02
C ASN A 31 -9.01 -3.20 1.28
N TYR A 32 -8.68 -4.29 1.97
CA TYR A 32 -8.05 -5.46 1.38
C TYR A 32 -8.68 -6.74 1.94
N SER A 33 -8.62 -7.82 1.17
CA SER A 33 -9.12 -9.14 1.53
C SER A 33 -8.22 -10.22 0.93
N PHE A 34 -8.51 -11.49 1.23
CA PHE A 34 -7.86 -12.60 0.54
C PHE A 34 -8.09 -12.51 -0.98
N ALA A 35 -9.34 -12.26 -1.38
CA ALA A 35 -9.73 -12.15 -2.78
C ALA A 35 -9.06 -10.96 -3.50
N SER A 36 -8.85 -9.82 -2.86
CA SER A 36 -8.16 -8.69 -3.50
C SER A 36 -6.64 -8.85 -3.58
N ARG A 37 -6.07 -9.79 -2.82
CA ARG A 37 -4.63 -10.06 -2.80
C ARG A 37 -4.22 -11.23 -3.67
N PHE A 38 -5.01 -12.31 -3.66
CA PHE A 38 -4.66 -13.58 -4.30
C PHE A 38 -5.59 -13.98 -5.43
N GLU A 39 -6.67 -13.23 -5.65
CA GLU A 39 -7.64 -13.45 -6.72
C GLU A 39 -7.92 -12.12 -7.44
N ASN A 40 -8.96 -12.08 -8.28
CA ASN A 40 -9.37 -10.86 -8.99
C ASN A 40 -10.46 -10.07 -8.22
N GLY A 41 -10.39 -10.08 -6.89
CA GLY A 41 -11.33 -9.36 -6.03
C GLY A 41 -11.10 -7.84 -6.05
N LYS A 42 -12.18 -7.06 -5.89
CA LYS A 42 -12.06 -5.61 -5.73
C LYS A 42 -11.41 -5.25 -4.39
N GLY A 43 -10.56 -4.23 -4.39
CA GLY A 43 -9.83 -3.76 -3.21
C GLY A 43 -8.41 -3.41 -3.60
N THR A 44 -7.57 -3.09 -2.61
CA THR A 44 -6.13 -3.01 -2.79
C THR A 44 -5.46 -4.28 -2.25
N ASN A 45 -4.14 -4.33 -2.33
CA ASN A 45 -3.30 -5.32 -1.68
C ASN A 45 -1.96 -4.69 -1.26
N PRO A 46 -1.22 -5.31 -0.33
CA PRO A 46 0.09 -4.81 0.09
C PRO A 46 1.09 -4.65 -1.05
N GLU A 47 1.02 -5.50 -2.06
CA GLU A 47 1.94 -5.51 -3.20
C GLU A 47 1.82 -4.26 -4.07
N GLU A 48 0.60 -3.78 -4.33
CA GLU A 48 0.35 -2.48 -5.01
C GLU A 48 1.00 -1.32 -4.28
N LEU A 49 0.93 -1.30 -2.93
CA LEU A 49 1.50 -0.23 -2.13
C LEU A 49 3.03 -0.23 -2.17
N ILE A 50 3.66 -1.42 -2.16
CA ILE A 50 5.11 -1.55 -2.30
C ILE A 50 5.54 -1.11 -3.70
N ALA A 51 4.81 -1.51 -4.75
CA ALA A 51 5.07 -1.09 -6.12
C ALA A 51 4.95 0.44 -6.28
N ALA A 52 3.93 1.06 -5.67
CA ALA A 52 3.78 2.51 -5.65
C ALA A 52 4.94 3.21 -4.92
N ALA A 53 5.36 2.69 -3.74
CA ALA A 53 6.48 3.23 -3.00
C ALA A 53 7.80 3.15 -3.80
N HIS A 54 8.07 1.99 -4.41
CA HIS A 54 9.29 1.77 -5.18
C HIS A 54 9.32 2.65 -6.45
N SER A 55 8.24 2.64 -7.23
CA SER A 55 8.15 3.44 -8.46
C SER A 55 8.27 4.94 -8.20
N GLY A 56 7.64 5.44 -7.12
CA GLY A 56 7.76 6.84 -6.71
C GLY A 56 9.19 7.22 -6.32
N CYS A 57 9.87 6.37 -5.55
CA CYS A 57 11.27 6.58 -5.16
C CYS A 57 12.19 6.60 -6.38
N PHE A 58 12.06 5.60 -7.26
CA PHE A 58 12.85 5.48 -8.47
C PHE A 58 12.65 6.69 -9.39
N ALA A 59 11.41 7.09 -9.66
CA ALA A 59 11.12 8.22 -10.54
C ALA A 59 11.71 9.54 -10.02
N MET A 60 11.64 9.76 -8.70
CA MET A 60 12.22 10.94 -8.07
C MET A 60 13.75 10.96 -8.16
N ALA A 61 14.40 9.83 -7.84
CA ALA A 61 15.85 9.72 -7.93
C ALA A 61 16.34 9.85 -9.38
N LEU A 62 15.66 9.23 -10.34
CA LEU A 62 15.98 9.34 -11.76
C LEU A 62 15.85 10.79 -12.25
N SER A 63 14.78 11.49 -11.86
CA SER A 63 14.60 12.90 -12.21
C SER A 63 15.73 13.78 -11.68
N ASN A 64 16.25 13.49 -10.48
CA ASN A 64 17.39 14.21 -9.94
C ASN A 64 18.65 13.96 -10.78
N MET A 65 18.94 12.71 -11.11
CA MET A 65 20.13 12.35 -11.91
C MET A 65 20.13 12.92 -13.32
N LEU A 66 18.95 13.19 -13.91
CA LEU A 66 18.85 13.82 -15.24
C LEU A 66 18.98 15.34 -15.20
N ALA A 67 18.77 15.97 -14.04
CA ALA A 67 18.82 17.42 -13.87
C ALA A 67 20.21 17.93 -13.43
N GLU A 68 21.07 17.01 -12.99
CA GLU A 68 22.52 17.22 -12.74
C GLU A 68 23.33 17.03 -14.04
#